data_AF-A0A449BER2-F1
#
_entry.id   AF-A0A449BER2-F1
#
_cell.length_a   1.000
_cell.length_b   1.000
_cell.length_c   1.000
_cell.angle_alpha   90.00
_cell.angle_beta   90.00
_cell.angle_gamma   90.00
#
_symmetry.space_group_name_H-M   'P 1'
#
loop_
_entity.id
_entity.type
_entity.pdbx_description
1 polymer ?
#
loop_
_entity_poly.entity_id
_entity_poly.type
_entity_poly.pdbx_seq_one_letter_code
_entity_poly.pdbx_strand_id
1 'polypeptide(L)' 'MQDEQNTTANIIYNLAHLGISIKDTKYFDIEVYAKLIELEVKTMSNETPIRRATQKDIDLFLL' A
#
# COMPACT_ATOMS: atom_id res chain seq x y z
N MET A 1 -2.74 21.85 13.98
CA MET A 1 -4.09 21.94 13.37
C MET A 1 -4.06 21.82 11.85
N GLN A 2 -3.51 22.77 11.08
CA GLN A 2 -3.56 22.71 9.61
C GLN A 2 -2.64 21.61 9.03
N ASP A 3 -1.45 21.41 9.61
CA ASP A 3 -0.53 20.33 9.22
C ASP A 3 -1.05 18.92 9.55
N GLU A 4 -1.77 18.77 10.66
CA GLU A 4 -2.39 17.49 11.04
C GLU A 4 -3.53 17.12 10.09
N GLN A 5 -4.36 18.09 9.71
CA GLN A 5 -5.42 17.89 8.72
C GLN A 5 -4.84 17.50 7.35
N ASN A 6 -3.74 18.13 6.94
CA ASN A 6 -3.02 17.76 5.72
C ASN A 6 -2.46 16.33 5.80
N THR A 7 -1.92 15.94 6.95
CA THR A 7 -1.37 14.59 7.16
C THR A 7 -2.47 13.53 7.10
N THR A 8 -3.59 13.75 7.79
CA THR A 8 -4.74 12.82 7.77
C THR A 8 -5.33 12.71 6.36
N ALA A 9 -5.48 13.82 5.64
CA ALA A 9 -5.97 13.81 4.27
C ALA A 9 -5.06 13.00 3.33
N ASN A 10 -3.74 13.15 3.47
CA ASN A 10 -2.77 12.38 2.68
C ASN A 10 -2.83 10.88 2.97
N ILE A 11 -3.00 10.49 4.23
CA ILE A 11 -3.16 9.07 4.60
C ILE A 11 -4.43 8.50 3.97
N ILE A 12 -5.55 9.21 4.07
CA ILE A 12 -6.83 8.76 3.49
C ILE A 12 -6.72 8.64 1.97
N TYR A 13 -6.10 9.62 1.31
CA TYR A 13 -5.86 9.60 -0.13
C TYR A 13 -5.05 8.37 -0.55
N ASN A 14 -3.94 8.10 0.15
CA ASN A 14 -3.08 6.97 -0.15
C ASN A 14 -3.78 5.62 0.06
N LEU A 15 -4.56 5.47 1.14
CA LEU A 15 -5.35 4.26 1.40
C LEU A 15 -6.38 4.02 0.29
N ALA A 16 -7.06 5.07 -0.16
CA ALA A 16 -8.00 4.98 -1.27
C ALA A 16 -7.30 4.57 -2.58
N HIS A 17 -6.11 5.12 -2.85
CA HIS A 17 -5.33 4.77 -4.03
C HIS A 17 -4.88 3.30 -4.02
N LEU A 18 -4.51 2.79 -2.85
CA LEU A 18 -4.17 1.37 -2.61
C LEU A 18 -5.38 0.42 -2.63
N GLY A 19 -6.61 0.95 -2.68
CA GLY A 19 -7.83 0.14 -2.55
C GLY A 19 -8.05 -0.44 -1.14
N ILE A 20 -7.41 0.12 -0.12
CA ILE A 20 -7.50 -0.32 1.28
C ILE A 20 -8.54 0.52 2.00
N SER A 21 -9.53 -0.12 2.62
CA SER A 21 -10.51 0.61 3.41
C SER A 21 -9.89 1.10 4.73
N ILE A 22 -10.35 2.23 5.24
CA ILE A 22 -9.95 2.74 6.57
C ILE A 22 -10.20 1.68 7.66
N LYS A 23 -11.24 0.85 7.51
CA LYS A 23 -11.55 -0.22 8.48
C LYS A 23 -10.49 -1.32 8.50
N ASP A 24 -9.81 -1.56 7.38
CA ASP A 24 -8.80 -2.61 7.27
C ASP A 24 -7.45 -2.17 7.84
N THR A 25 -7.25 -0.86 8.06
CA THR A 25 -6.06 -0.34 8.75
C THR A 25 -5.90 -0.86 10.17
N LYS A 26 -6.97 -1.40 10.80
CA LYS A 26 -6.88 -2.06 12.10
C LYS A 26 -6.05 -3.36 12.09
N TYR A 27 -5.79 -3.92 10.92
CA TYR A 27 -5.06 -5.18 10.76
C TYR A 27 -3.56 -4.98 10.56
N PHE A 28 -3.08 -3.75 10.49
CA PHE A 28 -1.67 -3.45 10.27
C PHE A 28 -1.26 -2.17 10.98
N ASP A 29 0.03 -2.07 11.32
CA ASP A 29 0.58 -0.90 11.98
C ASP A 29 1.11 0.13 10.96
N ILE A 30 1.62 1.25 11.49
CA ILE A 30 2.18 2.32 10.67
C ILE A 30 3.43 1.89 9.89
N GLU A 31 4.20 0.90 10.37
CA GLU A 31 5.37 0.39 9.67
C GLU A 31 4.97 -0.39 8.42
N VAL A 32 3.92 -1.22 8.54
CA VAL A 32 3.33 -1.92 7.40
C VAL A 32 2.71 -0.92 6.43
N TYR A 33 1.99 0.09 6.92
CA TYR A 33 1.49 1.18 6.06
C TYR A 33 2.61 1.82 5.25
N ALA A 34 3.73 2.19 5.91
CA ALA A 34 4.88 2.80 5.22
C ALA A 34 5.46 1.88 4.12
N LYS A 35 5.56 0.56 4.39
CA LYS A 35 6.01 -0.43 3.39
C LYS A 35 5.05 -0.56 2.21
N LEU A 36 3.74 -0.46 2.43
CA LEU A 36 2.74 -0.49 1.36
C LEU A 36 2.88 0.74 0.44
N ILE A 37 3.10 1.91 1.03
CA ILE A 37 3.36 3.14 0.27
C ILE A 37 4.68 3.03 -0.51
N GLU A 38 5.73 2.51 0.10
CA GLU A 38 7.01 2.29 -0.58
C GLU A 38 6.87 1.33 -1.77
N LEU A 39 6.09 0.24 -1.60
CA LEU A 39 5.78 -0.70 -2.67
C LEU A 39 5.01 -0.02 -3.80
N GLU A 40 3.96 0.73 -3.48
CA GLU A 40 3.17 1.51 -4.44
C GLU A 40 4.07 2.43 -5.27
N VAL A 41 4.89 3.25 -4.60
CA VAL A 41 5.82 4.16 -5.27
C VAL A 41 6.80 3.40 -6.17
N LYS A 42 7.36 2.28 -5.71
CA LYS A 42 8.24 1.40 -6.52
C LYS A 42 7.54 0.83 -7.75
N THR A 43 6.26 0.46 -7.63
CA THR A 43 5.47 -0.05 -8.76
C THR A 43 5.08 1.05 -9.75
N MET A 44 4.82 2.26 -9.27
CA MET A 44 4.51 3.42 -10.11
C MET A 44 5.76 4.00 -10.80
N SER A 45 6.94 3.90 -10.18
CA SER A 45 8.19 4.49 -10.69
C SER A 45 8.86 3.71 -11.83
N ASN A 46 8.35 2.52 -12.18
CA ASN A 46 8.56 1.83 -13.45
C ASN A 46 9.99 1.83 -14.06
N GLU A 47 11.02 1.52 -13.27
CA GLU A 47 12.29 0.99 -13.80
C GLU A 47 12.39 -0.55 -13.71
N THR A 48 11.39 -1.23 -13.14
CA THR A 48 11.41 -2.69 -13.01
C THR A 48 10.36 -3.31 -13.91
N PRO A 49 10.70 -4.26 -14.82
CA PRO A 49 9.72 -4.87 -15.69
C PRO A 49 8.64 -5.55 -14.85
N ILE A 50 7.37 -5.39 -15.26
CA ILE A 50 6.22 -6.06 -14.67
C ILE A 50 6.49 -7.57 -14.70
N ARG A 51 6.95 -8.12 -13.58
CA ARG A 51 7.10 -9.56 -13.41
C ARG A 51 5.68 -10.12 -13.31
N ARG A 52 5.29 -10.94 -14.28
CA ARG A 52 4.04 -11.72 -14.18
C ARG A 52 4.14 -12.63 -12.96
N ALA A 53 3.11 -12.61 -12.11
CA ALA A 53 3.00 -13.52 -10.98
C ALA A 53 3.08 -14.97 -11.49
N THR A 54 3.89 -15.78 -10.82
CA THR A 54 4.04 -17.21 -11.12
C THR A 54 3.05 -18.03 -10.30
N GLN A 55 2.78 -19.26 -10.70
CA GLN A 55 1.92 -20.17 -9.92
C GLN A 55 2.43 -20.33 -8.48
N LYS A 56 3.75 -20.37 -8.29
CA LYS A 56 4.37 -20.42 -6.96
C LYS A 56 4.01 -19.20 -6.10
N ASP A 57 3.90 -18.01 -6.69
CA ASP A 57 3.53 -16.80 -5.95
C ASP A 57 2.05 -16.84 -5.53
N ILE A 58 1.18 -17.41 -6.38
CA ILE A 58 -0.24 -17.64 -6.08
C ILE A 58 -0.38 -18.67 -4.95
N ASP A 59 0.35 -19.77 -5.04
CA ASP A 59 0.32 -20.84 -4.04
C ASP A 59 0.80 -20.34 -2.67
N LEU A 60 1.80 -19.44 -2.64
CA LEU A 60 2.29 -18.81 -1.40
C LEU A 60 1.29 -17.81 -0.80
N PHE A 61 0.44 -17.19 -1.60
CA PHE A 61 -0.59 -16.27 -1.10
C PHE A 61 -1.82 -17.02 -0.54
N LEU A 62 -2.13 -18.19 -1.07
CA LEU A 62 -3.29 -19.00 -0.68
C LEU A 62 -3.04 -19.92 0.53
N LEU A 63 -1.81 -19.94 1.07
CA LEU A 63 -1.41 -20.66 2.27
C LEU A 63 -1.43 -19.74 3.50
#